data_AF-A0A7W7N431-F1
#
_entry.id   AF-A0A7W7N431-F1
#
_cell.length_a   1.000
_cell.length_b   1.000
_cell.length_c   1.000
_cell.angle_alpha   90.00
_cell.angle_beta   90.00
_cell.angle_gamma   90.00
#
_symmetry.space_group_name_H-M   'P 1'
#
loop_
_entity.id
_entity.type
_entity.pdbx_description
1 polymer ?
#
loop_
_entity_poly.entity_id
_entity_poly.type
_entity_poly.pdbx_seq_one_letter_code
_entity_poly.pdbx_strand_id
1 'polypeptide(L)'
;MNRRQLAKAQTRARIIAAAQKVWAEPGSYEDGTIRVIATAAGMSTGAIFANFEGKEGLWREAMGYEPPIDSAAVRAALRAAAPRPVLAEAA
;
A
#
# COMPACT_ATOMS: atom_id res chain seq x y z
N MET A 1 17.94 4.53 16.38
CA MET A 1 17.34 4.94 15.08
C MET A 1 17.73 6.38 14.82
N ASN A 2 18.47 6.67 13.74
CA ASN A 2 18.93 8.02 13.42
C ASN A 2 17.81 8.85 12.78
N ARG A 3 17.82 10.18 12.92
CA ARG A 3 16.86 11.14 12.35
C ARG A 3 16.62 10.89 10.85
N ARG A 4 17.66 10.50 10.11
CA ARG A 4 17.57 10.14 8.67
C ARG A 4 16.75 8.87 8.41
N GLN A 5 16.86 7.85 9.27
CA GLN A 5 16.10 6.60 9.13
C GLN A 5 14.62 6.83 9.44
N LEU A 6 14.32 7.66 10.45
CA LEU A 6 12.95 8.09 10.78
C LEU A 6 12.30 8.83 9.60
N ALA A 7 13.00 9.79 8.98
CA ALA A 7 12.48 10.51 7.82
C ALA A 7 12.20 9.56 6.64
N LYS A 8 13.10 8.61 6.36
CA LYS A 8 12.90 7.62 5.30
C LYS A 8 11.66 6.74 5.57
N ALA A 9 11.50 6.27 6.81
CA ALA A 9 10.35 5.46 7.21
C ALA A 9 9.02 6.24 7.07
N GLN A 10 9.00 7.52 7.46
CA GLN A 10 7.83 8.39 7.31
C GLN A 10 7.45 8.61 5.83
N THR A 11 8.43 8.87 4.97
CA THR A 11 8.19 9.00 3.52
C THR A 11 7.62 7.71 2.96
N ARG A 12 8.19 6.56 3.31
CA ARG A 12 7.69 5.24 2.86
C ARG A 12 6.26 4.98 3.33
N ALA A 13 5.93 5.30 4.59
CA ALA A 13 4.58 5.16 5.12
C ALA A 13 3.57 6.06 4.37
N ARG A 14 3.96 7.30 4.02
CA ARG A 14 3.11 8.19 3.21
C ARG A 14 2.83 7.62 1.82
N ILE A 15 3.82 7.03 1.17
CA ILE A 15 3.66 6.42 -0.15
C ILE A 15 2.70 5.23 -0.07
N ILE A 16 2.86 4.37 0.94
CA ILE A 16 1.98 3.22 1.17
C ILE A 16 0.53 3.68 1.39
N ALA A 17 0.32 4.67 2.25
CA ALA A 17 -1.02 5.19 2.53
C ALA A 17 -1.69 5.79 1.28
N ALA A 18 -0.93 6.45 0.40
CA ALA A 18 -1.46 6.95 -0.87
C ALA A 18 -1.79 5.80 -1.84
N ALA A 19 -0.93 4.79 -1.92
CA ALA A 19 -1.13 3.61 -2.77
C ALA A 19 -2.39 2.84 -2.36
N GLN A 20 -2.60 2.63 -1.05
CA GLN A 20 -3.81 1.99 -0.52
C GLN A 20 -5.10 2.72 -0.89
N LYS A 21 -5.06 4.06 -0.96
CA LYS A 21 -6.22 4.87 -1.39
C LYS A 21 -6.49 4.72 -2.88
N VAL A 22 -5.44 4.76 -3.70
CA VAL A 22 -5.55 4.60 -5.16
C VAL A 22 -6.04 3.20 -5.53
N TRP A 23 -5.62 2.17 -4.80
CA TRP A 23 -6.02 0.78 -5.01
C TRP A 23 -7.16 0.33 -4.09
N ALA A 24 -7.95 1.25 -3.54
CA ALA A 24 -9.04 0.91 -2.62
C ALA A 24 -10.13 0.07 -3.30
N GLU A 25 -10.36 0.29 -4.59
CA GLU A 25 -11.33 -0.45 -5.39
C GLU A 25 -10.71 -1.72 -6.02
N PRO A 26 -11.48 -2.81 -6.16
CA PRO A 26 -11.01 -4.02 -6.84
C PRO A 26 -10.76 -3.77 -8.32
N GLY A 27 -9.66 -4.28 -8.86
CA GLY A 27 -9.30 -4.14 -10.27
C GLY A 27 -8.60 -2.82 -10.60
N SER A 28 -8.43 -1.92 -9.63
CA SER A 28 -7.71 -0.64 -9.82
C SER A 28 -6.20 -0.81 -10.01
N TYR A 29 -5.69 -2.03 -10.17
CA TYR A 29 -4.29 -2.25 -10.47
C TYR A 29 -3.91 -1.51 -11.75
N GLU A 30 -4.63 -1.68 -12.85
CA GLU A 30 -4.32 -1.07 -14.16
C GLU A 30 -4.25 0.46 -14.08
N ASP A 31 -5.32 1.11 -13.60
CA ASP A 31 -5.44 2.57 -13.52
C ASP A 31 -4.55 3.19 -12.42
N GLY A 32 -4.30 2.43 -11.35
CA GLY A 32 -3.49 2.83 -10.20
C GLY A 32 -1.99 2.79 -10.50
N THR A 33 -1.55 3.68 -11.38
CA THR A 33 -0.15 3.80 -11.78
C THR A 33 0.70 4.52 -10.72
N ILE A 34 2.03 4.32 -10.78
CA ILE A 34 3.00 5.06 -9.94
C ILE A 34 2.81 6.58 -10.04
N ARG A 35 2.43 7.09 -11.21
CA ARG A 35 2.17 8.52 -11.42
C ARG A 35 0.97 9.00 -10.61
N VAL A 36 -0.15 8.26 -10.66
CA VAL A 36 -1.36 8.59 -9.89
C VAL A 36 -1.05 8.57 -8.39
N ILE A 37 -0.29 7.57 -7.93
CA ILE A 37 0.11 7.45 -6.52
C ILE A 37 1.04 8.60 -6.11
N ALA A 38 2.00 8.98 -6.95
CA ALA A 38 2.88 10.11 -6.69
C ALA A 38 2.07 11.40 -6.52
N THR A 39 1.11 11.66 -7.40
CA THR A 39 0.18 12.78 -7.29
C THR A 39 -0.62 12.72 -5.99
N ALA A 40 -1.19 11.57 -5.64
CA ALA A 40 -1.95 11.37 -4.40
C ALA A 40 -1.09 11.54 -3.13
N ALA A 41 0.20 11.21 -3.19
CA ALA A 41 1.15 11.37 -2.09
C ALA A 41 1.73 12.80 -1.97
N GLY A 42 1.49 13.65 -2.98
CA GLY A 42 2.14 14.96 -3.12
C GLY A 42 3.64 14.85 -3.36
N MET A 43 4.06 13.87 -4.16
CA MET A 43 5.47 13.53 -4.43
C MET A 43 5.75 13.44 -5.93
N SER A 44 7.03 13.50 -6.30
CA SER A 44 7.45 13.17 -7.67
C SER A 44 7.50 11.66 -7.87
N THR A 45 7.36 11.21 -9.12
CA THR A 45 7.54 9.80 -9.48
C THR A 45 8.94 9.30 -9.12
N GLY A 46 9.97 10.12 -9.32
CA GLY A 46 11.34 9.81 -8.92
C GLY A 46 11.49 9.57 -7.41
N ALA A 47 10.74 10.30 -6.57
CA ALA A 47 10.72 10.06 -5.13
C ALA A 47 10.07 8.72 -4.76
N ILE A 48 9.09 8.25 -5.54
CA ILE A 48 8.53 6.89 -5.37
C ILE A 48 9.57 5.84 -5.73
N PHE A 49 10.22 5.98 -6.89
CA PHE A 49 11.26 5.04 -7.35
C PHE A 49 12.48 4.99 -6.42
N ALA A 50 12.78 6.07 -5.68
CA ALA A 50 13.82 6.07 -4.66
C ALA A 50 13.47 5.23 -3.41
N ASN A 51 12.19 4.90 -3.20
CA ASN A 51 11.70 4.12 -2.07
C ASN A 51 11.23 2.71 -2.46
N PHE A 52 10.83 2.51 -3.71
CA PHE A 52 10.27 1.26 -4.22
C PHE A 52 10.82 0.96 -5.61
N GLU A 53 11.18 -0.29 -5.87
CA GLU A 53 11.72 -0.71 -7.17
C GLU A 53 10.69 -0.63 -8.31
N GLY A 54 9.39 -0.67 -7.99
CA GLY A 54 8.33 -0.55 -8.99
C GLY A 54 6.92 -0.71 -8.42
N LYS A 55 5.94 -0.75 -9.34
CA LYS A 55 4.51 -0.87 -9.03
C LYS A 55 4.19 -2.15 -8.26
N GLU A 56 4.77 -3.28 -8.66
CA GLU A 56 4.55 -4.57 -7.99
C GLU A 56 5.11 -4.59 -6.57
N GLY A 57 6.31 -4.04 -6.36
CA GLY A 57 6.89 -3.94 -5.02
C GLY A 57 6.06 -3.04 -4.11
N LEU A 58 5.59 -1.91 -4.63
CA LEU A 58 4.67 -1.04 -3.90
C LEU A 58 3.32 -1.71 -3.63
N TRP A 59 2.80 -2.49 -4.57
CA TRP A 59 1.57 -3.26 -4.39
C TRP A 59 1.70 -4.27 -3.26
N ARG A 60 2.74 -5.11 -3.29
CA ARG A 60 3.01 -6.09 -2.23
C ARG A 60 3.05 -5.45 -0.85
N GLU A 61 3.73 -4.32 -0.74
CA GLU A 61 3.83 -3.64 0.54
C GLU A 61 2.54 -2.93 0.98
N ALA A 62 1.78 -2.39 0.03
CA ALA A 62 0.55 -1.68 0.33
C ALA A 62 -0.63 -2.61 0.63
N MET A 63 -0.71 -3.72 -0.11
CA MET A 63 -1.86 -4.62 -0.14
C MET A 63 -1.57 -5.95 0.57
N GLY A 64 -0.30 -6.39 0.63
CA GLY A 64 0.11 -7.61 1.32
C GLY A 64 -0.02 -8.91 0.52
N TYR A 65 -0.24 -8.84 -0.79
CA TYR A 65 -0.40 -10.00 -1.69
C TYR A 65 0.12 -9.70 -3.10
N GLU A 66 0.27 -10.72 -3.95
CA GLU A 66 0.79 -10.54 -5.33
C GLU A 66 -0.25 -9.95 -6.30
N PRO A 67 0.16 -9.02 -7.17
CA PRO A 67 -0.62 -8.63 -8.34
C PRO A 67 -0.55 -9.73 -9.43
N PRO A 68 -1.49 -9.79 -10.39
CA PRO A 68 -2.71 -9.01 -10.52
C PRO A 68 -3.94 -9.75 -9.94
N ILE A 69 -3.76 -10.55 -8.88
CA ILE A 69 -4.86 -11.29 -8.26
C ILE A 69 -5.67 -10.31 -7.39
N ASP A 70 -6.40 -9.40 -8.05
CA ASP A 70 -7.16 -8.35 -7.40
C ASP A 70 -8.63 -8.41 -7.78
N SER A 71 -9.30 -9.45 -7.29
CA SER A 71 -10.76 -9.56 -7.38
C SER A 71 -11.40 -9.23 -6.04
N ALA A 72 -12.67 -8.80 -6.07
CA ALA A 72 -13.46 -8.62 -4.86
C ALA A 72 -13.45 -9.88 -3.98
N ALA A 73 -13.46 -11.07 -4.60
CA ALA A 73 -13.40 -12.36 -3.92
C ALA A 73 -12.06 -12.58 -3.20
N VAL A 74 -10.93 -12.27 -3.83
CA VAL A 74 -9.59 -12.38 -3.21
C VAL A 74 -9.46 -11.42 -2.03
N ARG A 75 -9.88 -10.17 -2.22
CA ARG A 75 -9.90 -9.17 -1.12
C ARG A 75 -10.78 -9.61 0.03
N ALA A 76 -11.95 -10.18 -0.25
CA ALA A 76 -12.86 -10.69 0.77
C ALA A 76 -12.25 -11.88 1.53
N ALA A 77 -11.64 -12.83 0.81
CA ALA A 77 -10.96 -13.98 1.41
C ALA A 77 -9.78 -13.54 2.29
N LEU A 78 -8.95 -12.59 1.84
CA LEU A 78 -7.83 -12.06 2.63
C LEU A 78 -8.31 -11.29 3.87
N ARG A 79 -9.36 -10.48 3.76
CA ARG A 79 -9.95 -9.80 4.94
C ARG A 79 -10.56 -10.80 5.93
N ALA A 80 -11.15 -11.89 5.45
CA ALA A 80 -11.70 -12.95 6.29
C ALA A 80 -10.60 -13.80 6.95
N ALA A 81 -9.46 -13.97 6.27
CA ALA A 81 -8.29 -14.69 6.76
C ALA A 81 -7.39 -13.83 7.66
N ALA A 82 -7.48 -12.50 7.57
CA ALA A 82 -6.83 -11.61 8.51
C ALA A 82 -7.34 -11.96 9.92
N PRO A 83 -6.45 -12.23 10.89
CA PRO A 83 -6.87 -12.57 12.24
C PRO A 83 -7.78 -11.44 12.71
N ARG A 84 -9.04 -11.79 12.99
CA ARG A 84 -10.00 -10.87 13.61
C ARG A 84 -9.26 -10.28 14.80
N PRO A 85 -9.13 -8.95 14.93
CA PRO A 85 -8.55 -8.39 16.14
C PRO A 85 -9.37 -9.00 17.27
N VAL A 86 -8.71 -9.81 18.10
CA VAL A 86 -9.27 -10.22 19.37
C VAL A 86 -9.47 -8.89 20.09
N LEU A 87 -10.70 -8.37 19.98
CA LEU A 87 -11.16 -7.33 20.86
C LEU A 87 -10.96 -7.96 22.23
N ALA A 88 -9.92 -7.50 22.90
CA ALA A 88 -9.60 -7.87 24.25
C ALA A 88 -10.90 -7.74 25.04
N GLU A 89 -11.43 -8.89 25.43
CA GLU A 89 -12.44 -8.99 26.46
C GLU A 89 -11.83 -8.35 27.71
N ALA A 90 -12.22 -7.10 27.93
CA ALA A 90 -12.06 -6.40 29.17
C ALA A 90 -13.47 -6.01 29.63
N ALA A 91 -14.13 -6.95 30.29
CA ALA A 91 -15.11 -6.73 31.37
C ALA A 91 -15.58 -8.08 31.91
#